data_AF-D7FB28-F1
#
_entry.id   AF-D7FB28-F1
#
_cell.length_a   1.000
_cell.length_b   1.000
_cell.length_c   1.000
_cell.angle_alpha   90.00
_cell.angle_beta   90.00
_cell.angle_gamma   90.00
#
_symmetry.space_group_name_H-M   'P 1'
#
loop_
_entity.id
_entity.type
_entity.pdbx_description
1 polymer ?
#
loop_
_entity_poly.entity_id
_entity_poly.type
_entity_poly.pdbx_seq_one_letter_code
_entity_poly.pdbx_strand_id
1 'polypeptide(L)'
;MPDNVPNLMNIDDQDSISKEYYETTLQLLGEKLKTIDKVNNYLIIHENDKLCKEYHALKKELDHREKQLFKTKEQVDQIENIRKVSGDNSTNIQKNLIKEREELKRIRHEINDKKSRVKKIQKLIRKLDKNDYDLQNDKHVLYNGMRKLIEHWLLQIQNELNQEINVERQIKLQDDIEKAKEKLALIVADINDMYLSYNKRKKNRMLTDFDYENFCEYSTFTECLLRYDTSSKNDNNNAMVAF
;
A
#
# COMPACT_ATOMS: atom_id res chain seq x y z
N MET A 1 2.57 -20.13 16.11
CA MET A 1 3.11 -21.50 15.97
C MET A 1 3.69 -21.59 14.57
N PRO A 2 5.00 -21.83 14.40
CA PRO A 2 5.59 -21.99 13.08
C PRO A 2 5.73 -23.49 12.82
N ASP A 3 4.72 -24.13 12.25
CA ASP A 3 4.82 -25.55 11.90
C ASP A 3 4.47 -25.77 10.43
N ASN A 4 5.54 -26.12 9.71
CA ASN A 4 5.61 -26.78 8.41
C ASN A 4 4.99 -26.03 7.22
N VAL A 5 5.70 -25.00 6.76
CA VAL A 5 5.86 -24.82 5.32
C VAL A 5 6.89 -25.87 4.88
N PRO A 6 6.56 -26.79 3.95
CA PRO A 6 7.57 -27.68 3.38
C PRO A 6 8.76 -26.86 2.93
N ASN A 7 9.97 -27.36 3.20
CA ASN A 7 11.20 -26.68 2.84
C ASN A 7 11.31 -26.63 1.30
N LEU A 8 10.68 -25.64 0.67
CA LEU A 8 10.56 -25.45 -0.78
C LEU A 8 11.89 -25.09 -1.46
N MET A 9 13.01 -25.15 -0.73
CA MET A 9 14.32 -24.66 -1.18
C MET A 9 15.29 -25.73 -1.66
N ASN A 10 14.98 -27.03 -1.58
CA ASN A 10 15.82 -28.08 -2.18
C ASN A 10 14.95 -29.03 -3.04
N ILE A 11 14.51 -28.55 -4.20
CA ILE A 11 14.01 -29.42 -5.29
C ILE A 11 15.09 -29.44 -6.39
N ASP A 12 16.34 -29.65 -5.98
CA ASP A 12 17.45 -29.93 -6.89
C ASP A 12 17.76 -31.44 -6.95
N ASP A 13 17.12 -32.24 -6.09
CA ASP A 13 17.26 -33.70 -6.11
C ASP A 13 16.23 -34.31 -7.07
N GLN A 14 16.72 -35.23 -7.90
CA GLN A 14 16.05 -35.91 -9.02
C GLN A 14 14.88 -36.83 -8.61
N ASP A 15 14.22 -36.58 -7.49
CA ASP A 15 13.12 -37.41 -7.02
C ASP A 15 11.87 -37.14 -7.84
N SER A 16 11.38 -38.18 -8.52
CA SER A 16 10.10 -38.15 -9.22
C SER A 16 9.01 -37.73 -8.26
N ILE A 17 8.32 -36.62 -8.54
CA ILE A 17 7.19 -36.18 -7.73
C ILE A 17 5.98 -36.98 -8.22
N SER A 18 5.23 -37.64 -7.33
CA SER A 18 4.01 -38.30 -7.76
C SER A 18 2.92 -37.28 -8.11
N LYS A 19 2.02 -37.63 -9.04
CA LYS A 19 0.84 -36.78 -9.35
C LYS A 19 0.04 -36.44 -8.09
N GLU A 20 -0.12 -37.40 -7.20
CA GLU A 20 -0.81 -37.23 -5.92
C GLU A 20 -0.11 -36.21 -5.00
N TYR A 21 1.23 -36.25 -4.92
CA TYR A 21 1.99 -35.28 -4.14
C TYR A 21 1.88 -33.87 -4.74
N TYR A 22 1.99 -33.75 -6.06
CA TYR A 22 1.82 -32.49 -6.79
C TYR A 22 0.44 -31.87 -6.51
N GLU A 23 -0.63 -32.65 -6.70
CA GLU A 23 -2.01 -32.19 -6.51
C GLU A 23 -2.29 -31.80 -5.06
N THR A 24 -1.86 -32.63 -4.10
CA THR A 24 -2.03 -32.36 -2.66
C THR A 24 -1.28 -31.11 -2.22
N THR A 25 -0.03 -30.95 -2.67
CA THR A 25 0.80 -29.78 -2.33
C THR A 25 0.22 -28.50 -2.94
N LEU A 26 -0.23 -28.56 -4.20
CA LEU A 26 -0.85 -27.42 -4.86
C LEU A 26 -2.16 -27.00 -4.17
N GLN A 27 -2.96 -27.97 -3.72
CA GLN A 27 -4.18 -27.71 -2.95
C GLN A 27 -3.87 -27.01 -1.62
N LEU A 28 -2.90 -27.52 -0.85
CA LEU A 28 -2.50 -26.93 0.43
C LEU A 28 -2.00 -25.49 0.28
N LEU A 29 -1.19 -25.22 -0.76
CA LEU A 29 -0.74 -23.85 -1.06
C LEU A 29 -1.91 -22.94 -1.42
N GLY A 30 -2.87 -23.43 -2.23
CA GLY A 30 -4.09 -22.70 -2.56
C GLY A 30 -4.98 -22.39 -1.36
N GLU A 31 -5.09 -23.30 -0.39
CA GLU A 31 -5.84 -23.07 0.86
C GLU A 31 -5.17 -22.04 1.76
N LYS A 32 -3.83 -22.06 1.86
CA LYS A 32 -3.06 -21.02 2.55
C LYS A 32 -3.28 -19.65 1.90
N LEU A 33 -3.24 -19.58 0.56
CA LEU A 33 -3.50 -18.34 -0.18
C LEU A 33 -4.91 -17.78 0.09
N LYS A 34 -5.94 -18.62 0.02
CA LYS A 34 -7.33 -18.24 0.35
C LYS A 34 -7.47 -17.71 1.77
N THR A 35 -6.71 -18.29 2.71
CA THR A 35 -6.68 -17.82 4.09
C THR A 35 -6.09 -16.41 4.18
N ILE A 36 -4.98 -16.14 3.49
CA ILE A 36 -4.38 -14.80 3.42
C ILE A 36 -5.35 -13.79 2.77
N ASP A 37 -6.06 -14.18 1.71
CA ASP A 37 -7.07 -13.31 1.07
C ASP A 37 -8.23 -12.95 2.00
N LYS A 38 -8.70 -13.92 2.80
CA LYS A 38 -9.72 -13.68 3.84
C LYS A 38 -9.23 -12.77 4.96
N VAL A 39 -7.91 -12.73 5.21
CA VAL A 39 -7.29 -12.08 6.38
C VAL A 39 -7.00 -10.58 6.20
N ASN A 40 -7.51 -9.90 5.15
CA ASN A 40 -7.67 -8.43 5.06
C ASN A 40 -6.77 -7.67 4.08
N ASN A 41 -6.99 -7.78 2.77
CA ASN A 41 -6.60 -6.67 1.89
C ASN A 41 -7.60 -5.50 1.97
N TYR A 42 -8.90 -5.79 2.04
CA TYR A 42 -9.93 -4.74 2.03
C TYR A 42 -9.93 -3.87 3.29
N LEU A 43 -9.86 -4.48 4.50
CA LEU A 43 -9.86 -3.71 5.75
C LEU A 43 -8.59 -2.88 5.92
N ILE A 44 -7.42 -3.40 5.51
CA ILE A 44 -6.16 -2.64 5.59
C ILE A 44 -6.22 -1.42 4.67
N ILE A 45 -6.65 -1.60 3.42
CA ILE A 45 -6.77 -0.49 2.46
C ILE A 45 -7.77 0.55 2.95
N HIS A 46 -8.97 0.12 3.35
CA HIS A 46 -10.03 1.03 3.78
C HIS A 46 -9.66 1.82 5.05
N GLU A 47 -9.06 1.17 6.04
CA GLU A 47 -8.64 1.86 7.27
C GLU A 47 -7.48 2.82 7.01
N ASN A 48 -6.55 2.45 6.12
CA ASN A 48 -5.46 3.33 5.71
C ASN A 48 -6.00 4.57 4.99
N ASP A 49 -6.95 4.42 4.05
CA ASP A 49 -7.59 5.55 3.36
C ASP A 49 -8.30 6.50 4.33
N LYS A 50 -9.01 5.95 5.32
CA LYS A 50 -9.68 6.72 6.36
C LYS A 50 -8.68 7.52 7.21
N LEU A 51 -7.61 6.87 7.65
CA LEU A 51 -6.55 7.51 8.44
C LEU A 51 -5.81 8.58 7.63
N CYS A 52 -5.56 8.35 6.34
CA CYS A 52 -4.97 9.35 5.44
C CYS A 52 -5.86 10.60 5.31
N LYS A 53 -7.18 10.42 5.17
CA LYS A 53 -8.14 11.55 5.18
C LYS A 53 -8.10 12.34 6.49
N GLU A 54 -8.06 11.64 7.63
CA GLU A 54 -7.95 12.27 8.96
C GLU A 54 -6.63 13.04 9.09
N TYR A 55 -5.52 12.45 8.64
CA TYR A 55 -4.21 13.08 8.62
C TYR A 55 -4.24 14.40 7.83
N HIS A 56 -4.77 14.39 6.60
CA HIS A 56 -4.83 15.60 5.77
C HIS A 56 -5.72 16.69 6.38
N ALA A 57 -6.85 16.32 6.98
CA ALA A 57 -7.71 17.27 7.66
C ALA A 57 -6.97 17.94 8.84
N LEU A 58 -6.30 17.14 9.67
CA LEU A 58 -5.51 17.65 10.79
C LEU A 58 -4.32 18.48 10.35
N LYS A 59 -3.65 18.11 9.26
CA LYS A 59 -2.52 18.86 8.71
C LYS A 59 -2.95 20.24 8.21
N LYS A 60 -4.08 20.32 7.48
CA LYS A 60 -4.66 21.62 7.06
C LYS A 60 -5.01 22.50 8.26
N GLU A 61 -5.62 21.93 9.30
CA GLU A 61 -5.96 22.68 10.50
C GLU A 61 -4.71 23.13 11.26
N LEU A 62 -3.69 22.27 11.36
CA LEU A 62 -2.40 22.59 11.97
C LEU A 62 -1.71 23.75 11.24
N ASP A 63 -1.64 23.71 9.91
CA ASP A 63 -1.05 24.77 9.10
C ASP A 63 -1.81 26.10 9.27
N HIS A 64 -3.15 26.03 9.41
CA HIS A 64 -3.96 27.20 9.72
C HIS A 64 -3.63 27.80 11.09
N ARG A 65 -3.50 26.95 12.13
CA ARG A 65 -3.16 27.40 13.49
C ARG A 65 -1.73 27.93 13.59
N GLU A 66 -0.78 27.36 12.85
CA GLU A 66 0.59 27.88 12.78
C GLU A 66 0.64 29.29 12.15
N LYS A 67 -0.19 29.55 11.12
CA LYS A 67 -0.36 30.91 10.57
C LYS A 67 -1.00 31.87 11.58
N GLN A 68 -1.99 31.42 12.34
CA GLN A 68 -2.58 32.23 13.41
C GLN A 68 -1.54 32.55 14.49
N LEU A 69 -0.75 31.57 14.93
CA LEU A 69 0.31 31.76 15.92
C LEU A 69 1.30 32.82 15.47
N PHE A 70 1.71 32.79 14.19
CA PHE A 70 2.62 33.77 13.62
C PHE A 70 2.04 35.20 13.71
N LYS A 71 0.79 35.39 13.28
CA LYS A 71 0.10 36.70 13.35
C LYS A 71 -0.05 37.21 14.78
N THR A 72 -0.50 36.36 15.71
CA THR A 72 -0.65 36.75 17.12
C THR A 72 0.70 37.09 17.74
N LYS A 73 1.78 36.39 17.35
CA LYS A 73 3.14 36.72 17.79
C LYS A 73 3.58 38.09 17.28
N GLU A 74 3.34 38.40 16.00
CA GLU A 74 3.63 39.73 15.44
C GLU A 74 2.84 40.84 16.18
N GLN A 75 1.58 40.60 16.52
CA GLN A 75 0.77 41.55 17.29
C GLN A 75 1.33 41.80 18.69
N VAL A 76 1.74 40.74 19.40
CA VAL A 76 2.42 40.86 20.69
C VAL A 76 3.70 41.68 20.55
N ASP A 77 4.55 41.36 19.56
CA ASP A 77 5.81 42.05 19.32
C ASP A 77 5.59 43.54 18.98
N GLN A 78 4.55 43.88 18.20
CA GLN A 78 4.16 45.25 17.91
C GLN A 78 3.74 46.02 19.15
N ILE A 79 2.89 45.44 20.01
CA ILE A 79 2.45 46.10 21.26
C ILE A 79 3.64 46.27 22.21
N GLU A 80 4.55 45.29 22.28
CA GLU A 80 5.78 45.41 23.07
C GLU A 80 6.71 46.52 22.55
N ASN A 81 6.84 46.65 21.23
CA ASN A 81 7.65 47.72 20.63
C ASN A 81 7.06 49.11 20.87
N ILE A 82 5.74 49.28 20.74
CA ILE A 82 5.05 50.54 21.10
C ILE A 82 5.39 50.88 22.54
N ARG A 83 5.20 49.95 23.48
CA ARG A 83 5.51 50.15 24.90
C ARG A 83 6.98 50.55 25.15
N LYS A 84 7.93 49.97 24.42
CA LYS A 84 9.36 50.30 24.53
C LYS A 84 9.70 51.69 23.98
N VAL A 85 9.12 52.07 22.83
CA VAL A 85 9.44 53.32 22.13
C VAL A 85 8.70 54.51 22.74
N SER A 86 7.42 54.36 23.07
CA SER A 86 6.61 55.45 23.65
C SER A 86 6.77 55.58 25.16
N GLY A 87 7.29 54.55 25.84
CA GLY A 87 7.26 54.47 27.30
C GLY A 87 5.85 54.35 27.88
N ASP A 88 4.83 54.19 27.03
CA ASP A 88 3.43 54.19 27.43
C ASP A 88 3.11 52.87 28.16
N ASN A 89 2.90 53.02 29.47
CA ASN A 89 2.59 51.93 30.38
C ASN A 89 1.10 51.92 30.75
N SER A 90 0.24 52.51 29.91
CA SER A 90 -1.19 52.60 30.18
C SER A 90 -1.79 51.23 30.48
N THR A 91 -2.77 51.23 31.38
CA THR A 91 -3.53 50.04 31.79
C THR A 91 -4.19 49.35 30.59
N ASN A 92 -4.53 50.09 29.53
CA ASN A 92 -5.08 49.52 28.30
C ASN A 92 -4.04 48.73 27.50
N ILE A 93 -2.82 49.26 27.33
CA ILE A 93 -1.72 48.54 26.66
C ILE A 93 -1.39 47.25 27.42
N GLN A 94 -1.32 47.31 28.76
CA GLN A 94 -1.08 46.12 29.59
C GLN A 94 -2.20 45.09 29.47
N LYS A 95 -3.47 45.51 29.50
CA LYS A 95 -4.62 44.60 29.31
C LYS A 95 -4.60 43.92 27.95
N ASN A 96 -4.27 44.65 26.88
CA ASN A 96 -4.17 44.09 25.54
C ASN A 96 -3.02 43.07 25.44
N LEU A 97 -1.85 43.40 25.99
CA LEU A 97 -0.70 42.48 26.07
C LEU A 97 -1.02 41.17 26.80
N ILE A 98 -1.76 41.25 27.92
CA ILE A 98 -2.17 40.07 28.67
C ILE A 98 -3.10 39.20 27.81
N LYS A 99 -4.12 39.79 27.18
CA LYS A 99 -5.06 39.07 26.31
C LYS A 99 -4.35 38.37 25.16
N GLU A 100 -3.49 39.07 24.43
CA GLU A 100 -2.76 38.49 23.29
C GLU A 100 -1.79 37.38 23.73
N ARG A 101 -1.14 37.51 24.89
CA ARG A 101 -0.29 36.45 25.45
C ARG A 101 -1.09 35.22 25.88
N GLU A 102 -2.30 35.40 26.41
CA GLU A 102 -3.19 34.28 26.73
C GLU A 102 -3.66 33.56 25.46
N GLU A 103 -4.04 34.31 24.42
CA GLU A 103 -4.41 33.74 23.13
C GLU A 103 -3.24 32.97 22.51
N LEU A 104 -2.03 33.54 22.56
CA LEU A 104 -0.82 32.89 22.08
C LEU A 104 -0.54 31.57 22.82
N LYS A 105 -0.78 31.50 24.14
CA LYS A 105 -0.69 30.26 24.91
C LYS A 105 -1.72 29.23 24.46
N ARG A 106 -2.97 29.64 24.20
CA ARG A 106 -4.04 28.76 23.72
C ARG A 106 -3.70 28.17 22.35
N ILE A 107 -3.30 29.00 21.39
CA ILE A 107 -2.92 28.55 20.05
C ILE A 107 -1.74 27.58 20.10
N ARG A 108 -0.72 27.85 20.93
CA ARG A 108 0.41 26.91 21.14
C ARG A 108 -0.04 25.56 21.67
N HIS A 109 -0.97 25.54 22.62
CA HIS A 109 -1.51 24.30 23.16
C HIS A 109 -2.25 23.50 22.08
N GLU A 110 -3.13 24.15 21.30
CA GLU A 110 -3.83 23.51 20.20
C GLU A 110 -2.89 22.94 19.13
N ILE A 111 -1.83 23.67 18.78
CA ILE A 111 -0.79 23.22 17.85
C ILE A 111 -0.12 21.95 18.38
N ASN A 112 0.25 21.93 19.66
CA ASN A 112 0.92 20.78 20.27
C ASN A 112 0.00 19.53 20.28
N ASP A 113 -1.27 19.71 20.62
CA ASP A 113 -2.26 18.63 20.62
C ASP A 113 -2.46 18.05 19.22
N LYS A 114 -2.59 18.92 18.21
CA LYS A 114 -2.71 18.50 16.81
C LYS A 114 -1.46 17.80 16.31
N LYS A 115 -0.26 18.31 16.62
CA LYS A 115 1.02 17.65 16.29
C LYS A 115 1.10 16.25 16.90
N SER A 116 0.64 16.10 18.14
CA SER A 116 0.56 14.79 18.81
C SER A 116 -0.39 13.83 18.10
N ARG A 117 -1.58 14.30 17.71
CA ARG A 117 -2.55 13.50 16.94
C ARG A 117 -2.03 13.08 15.57
N VAL A 118 -1.42 14.01 14.83
CA VAL A 118 -0.77 13.73 13.53
C VAL A 118 0.26 12.61 13.68
N LYS A 119 1.15 12.69 14.69
CA LYS A 119 2.13 11.63 14.96
C LYS A 119 1.49 10.27 15.26
N LYS A 120 0.36 10.25 15.98
CA LYS A 120 -0.37 8.99 16.27
C LYS A 120 -0.93 8.37 14.98
N ILE A 121 -1.55 9.17 14.12
CA ILE A 121 -2.12 8.69 12.85
C ILE A 121 -1.02 8.18 11.92
N GLN A 122 0.09 8.92 11.79
CA GLN A 122 1.25 8.48 11.02
C GLN A 122 1.76 7.11 11.47
N LYS A 123 1.84 6.86 12.79
CA LYS A 123 2.23 5.54 13.33
C LYS A 123 1.24 4.44 12.94
N LEU A 124 -0.07 4.71 12.98
CA LEU A 124 -1.10 3.73 12.62
C LEU A 124 -1.02 3.35 11.13
N ILE A 125 -0.89 4.35 10.26
CA ILE A 125 -0.75 4.14 8.82
C ILE A 125 0.51 3.30 8.53
N ARG A 126 1.67 3.65 9.12
CA ARG A 126 2.91 2.87 8.98
C ARG A 126 2.74 1.40 9.40
N LYS A 127 1.98 1.15 10.46
CA LYS A 127 1.67 -0.23 10.90
C LYS A 127 0.81 -0.97 9.87
N LEU A 128 -0.20 -0.31 9.31
CA LEU A 128 -1.04 -0.88 8.26
C LEU A 128 -0.25 -1.15 6.98
N ASP A 129 0.65 -0.24 6.59
CA ASP A 129 1.52 -0.41 5.43
C ASP A 129 2.48 -1.58 5.59
N LYS A 130 3.08 -1.73 6.78
CA LYS A 130 3.89 -2.91 7.08
C LYS A 130 3.08 -4.20 6.95
N ASN A 131 1.88 -4.22 7.52
CA ASN A 131 1.01 -5.40 7.42
C ASN A 131 0.62 -5.70 5.96
N ASP A 132 0.32 -4.70 5.13
CA ASP A 132 0.08 -4.87 3.69
C ASP A 132 1.32 -5.46 3.02
N TYR A 133 2.51 -4.89 3.26
CA TYR A 133 3.76 -5.41 2.71
C TYR A 133 4.01 -6.87 3.07
N ASP A 134 3.90 -7.22 4.36
CA ASP A 134 4.11 -8.59 4.85
C ASP A 134 3.13 -9.56 4.16
N LEU A 135 1.85 -9.17 4.02
CA LEU A 135 0.84 -9.98 3.31
C LEU A 135 1.15 -10.16 1.81
N GLN A 136 1.60 -9.11 1.12
CA GLN A 136 1.97 -9.22 -0.29
C GLN A 136 3.21 -10.10 -0.47
N ASN A 137 4.16 -10.02 0.45
CA ASN A 137 5.35 -10.87 0.43
C ASN A 137 4.98 -12.34 0.64
N ASP A 138 4.10 -12.64 1.60
CA ASP A 138 3.62 -14.01 1.84
C ASP A 138 2.91 -14.58 0.59
N LYS A 139 2.05 -13.79 -0.05
CA LYS A 139 1.42 -14.17 -1.32
C LYS A 139 2.45 -14.44 -2.42
N HIS A 140 3.46 -13.60 -2.54
CA HIS A 140 4.53 -13.77 -3.51
C HIS A 140 5.29 -15.08 -3.31
N VAL A 141 5.63 -15.42 -2.07
CA VAL A 141 6.27 -16.69 -1.74
C VAL A 141 5.40 -17.87 -2.12
N LEU A 142 4.10 -17.84 -1.80
CA LEU A 142 3.17 -18.92 -2.14
C LEU A 142 3.00 -19.08 -3.65
N TYR A 143 2.75 -17.99 -4.38
CA TYR A 143 2.61 -18.05 -5.84
C TYR A 143 3.89 -18.53 -6.53
N ASN A 144 5.06 -18.08 -6.09
CA ASN A 144 6.33 -18.58 -6.61
C ASN A 144 6.53 -20.08 -6.30
N GLY A 145 6.13 -20.53 -5.11
CA GLY A 145 6.15 -21.95 -4.75
C GLY A 145 5.25 -22.78 -5.66
N MET A 146 4.02 -22.32 -5.90
CA MET A 146 3.09 -22.96 -6.84
C MET A 146 3.63 -22.97 -8.26
N ARG A 147 4.22 -21.85 -8.72
CA ARG A 147 4.84 -21.73 -10.05
C ARG A 147 5.94 -22.77 -10.25
N LYS A 148 6.91 -22.82 -9.33
CA LYS A 148 8.02 -23.78 -9.37
C LYS A 148 7.55 -25.22 -9.34
N LEU A 149 6.55 -25.52 -8.51
CA LEU A 149 5.96 -26.85 -8.41
C LEU A 149 5.33 -27.29 -9.75
N ILE A 150 4.59 -26.40 -10.42
CA ILE A 150 3.99 -26.69 -11.73
C ILE A 150 5.05 -26.80 -12.82
N GLU A 151 6.04 -25.91 -12.84
CA GLU A 151 7.17 -25.96 -13.78
C GLU A 151 7.93 -27.29 -13.67
N HIS A 152 8.19 -27.75 -12.45
CA HIS A 152 8.85 -29.03 -12.20
C HIS A 152 7.97 -30.22 -12.64
N TRP A 153 6.68 -30.20 -12.30
CA TRP A 153 5.73 -31.23 -12.73
C TRP A 153 5.61 -31.31 -14.26
N LEU A 154 5.52 -30.15 -14.93
CA LEU A 154 5.49 -30.04 -16.40
C LEU A 154 6.71 -30.70 -17.04
N LEU A 155 7.91 -30.48 -16.49
CA LEU A 155 9.14 -31.11 -16.99
C LEU A 155 9.09 -32.63 -16.85
N GLN A 156 8.59 -33.14 -15.72
CA GLN A 156 8.47 -34.58 -15.47
C GLN A 156 7.49 -35.25 -16.44
N ILE A 157 6.28 -34.73 -16.59
CA ILE A 157 5.28 -35.30 -17.49
C ILE A 157 5.67 -35.17 -18.97
N GLN A 158 6.42 -34.12 -19.34
CA GLN A 158 6.97 -33.98 -20.68
C GLN A 158 8.03 -35.05 -20.96
N ASN A 159 8.91 -35.34 -19.99
CA ASN A 159 9.88 -36.42 -20.09
C ASN A 159 9.21 -37.79 -20.18
N GLU A 160 8.15 -38.02 -19.39
CA GLU A 160 7.34 -39.24 -19.46
C GLU A 160 6.67 -39.39 -20.83
N LEU A 161 6.05 -38.32 -21.35
CA LEU A 161 5.42 -38.32 -22.67
C LEU A 161 6.42 -38.67 -23.79
N ASN A 162 7.66 -38.16 -23.72
CA ASN A 162 8.69 -38.43 -24.72
C ASN A 162 9.16 -39.89 -24.73
N GLN A 163 8.99 -40.61 -23.62
CA GLN A 163 9.38 -42.01 -23.46
C GLN A 163 8.20 -42.98 -23.65
N GLU A 164 6.97 -42.48 -23.61
CA GLU A 164 5.76 -43.29 -23.70
C GLU A 164 5.49 -43.76 -25.12
N ILE A 165 5.15 -45.04 -25.28
CA ILE A 165 4.89 -45.69 -26.57
C ILE A 165 3.39 -46.00 -26.72
N ASN A 166 2.66 -46.10 -25.61
CA ASN A 166 1.22 -46.33 -25.61
C ASN A 166 0.45 -45.05 -25.99
N VAL A 167 -0.23 -45.07 -27.13
CA VAL A 167 -0.98 -43.93 -27.67
C VAL A 167 -2.06 -43.41 -26.71
N GLU A 168 -2.80 -44.29 -26.04
CA GLU A 168 -3.84 -43.86 -25.08
C GLU A 168 -3.23 -43.12 -23.89
N ARG A 169 -2.05 -43.55 -23.43
CA ARG A 169 -1.32 -42.88 -22.35
C ARG A 169 -0.68 -41.57 -22.80
N GLN A 170 -0.18 -41.49 -24.04
CA GLN A 170 0.30 -40.23 -24.62
C GLN A 170 -0.80 -39.16 -24.65
N ILE A 171 -2.03 -39.52 -25.05
CA ILE A 171 -3.17 -38.59 -25.07
C ILE A 171 -3.47 -38.07 -23.66
N LYS A 172 -3.44 -38.94 -22.64
CA LYS A 172 -3.66 -38.54 -21.24
C LYS A 172 -2.58 -37.59 -20.73
N LEU A 173 -1.31 -37.87 -21.04
CA LEU A 173 -0.18 -37.02 -20.65
C LEU A 173 -0.25 -35.65 -21.33
N GLN A 174 -0.65 -35.59 -22.59
CA GLN A 174 -0.89 -34.32 -23.30
C GLN A 174 -2.00 -33.49 -22.65
N ASP A 175 -3.11 -34.12 -22.27
CA ASP A 175 -4.20 -33.46 -21.52
C ASP A 175 -3.73 -32.92 -20.15
N ASP A 176 -2.95 -33.71 -19.40
CA ASP A 176 -2.37 -33.27 -18.13
C ASP A 176 -1.38 -32.09 -18.32
N ILE A 177 -0.60 -32.07 -19.41
CA ILE A 177 0.30 -30.96 -19.76
C ILE A 177 -0.48 -29.67 -20.01
N GLU A 178 -1.52 -29.71 -20.84
CA GLU A 178 -2.29 -28.52 -21.15
C GLU A 178 -2.98 -27.95 -19.91
N LYS A 179 -3.58 -28.81 -19.06
CA LYS A 179 -4.14 -28.39 -17.77
C LYS A 179 -3.10 -27.74 -16.84
N ALA A 180 -1.88 -28.27 -16.81
CA ALA A 180 -0.81 -27.70 -16.00
C ALA A 180 -0.34 -26.34 -16.55
N LYS A 181 -0.24 -26.18 -17.88
CA LYS A 181 0.07 -24.88 -18.52
C LYS A 181 -0.99 -23.82 -18.24
N GLU A 182 -2.27 -24.18 -18.32
CA GLU A 182 -3.38 -23.27 -17.98
C GLU A 182 -3.27 -22.78 -16.53
N LYS A 183 -3.04 -23.70 -15.58
CA LYS A 183 -2.82 -23.33 -14.17
C LYS A 183 -1.60 -22.42 -13.99
N LEU A 184 -0.50 -22.71 -14.69
CA LEU A 184 0.71 -21.89 -14.65
C LEU A 184 0.44 -20.46 -15.15
N ALA A 185 -0.29 -20.33 -16.26
CA ALA A 185 -0.65 -19.04 -16.83
C ALA A 185 -1.48 -18.18 -15.86
N LEU A 186 -2.43 -18.80 -15.15
CA LEU A 186 -3.22 -18.12 -14.12
C LEU A 186 -2.34 -17.61 -12.97
N ILE A 187 -1.45 -18.45 -12.43
CA ILE A 187 -0.53 -18.05 -11.36
C ILE A 187 0.42 -16.94 -11.81
N VAL A 188 0.93 -17.00 -13.03
CA VAL A 188 1.80 -15.95 -13.58
C VAL A 188 1.05 -14.62 -13.72
N ALA A 189 -0.21 -14.67 -14.18
CA ALA A 189 -1.06 -13.48 -14.24
C ALA A 189 -1.28 -12.89 -12.83
N ASP A 190 -1.59 -13.73 -11.83
CA ASP A 190 -1.78 -13.28 -10.45
C ASP A 190 -0.51 -12.66 -9.85
N ILE A 191 0.68 -13.21 -10.13
CA ILE A 191 1.96 -12.63 -9.72
C ILE A 191 2.15 -11.24 -10.33
N ASN A 192 1.87 -11.10 -11.64
CA ASN A 192 2.01 -9.82 -12.34
C ASN A 192 1.03 -8.77 -11.80
N ASP A 193 -0.22 -9.14 -11.60
CA ASP A 193 -1.25 -8.27 -11.02
C ASP A 193 -0.86 -7.79 -9.62
N MET A 194 -0.34 -8.70 -8.78
CA MET A 194 0.16 -8.37 -7.45
C MET A 194 1.32 -7.37 -7.51
N TYR A 195 2.28 -7.57 -8.42
CA TYR A 195 3.41 -6.65 -8.62
C TYR A 195 2.96 -5.26 -9.07
N LEU A 196 2.05 -5.18 -10.04
CA LEU A 196 1.47 -3.91 -10.51
C LEU A 196 0.72 -3.19 -9.38
N SER A 197 -0.09 -3.95 -8.63
CA SER A 197 -0.89 -3.48 -7.51
C SER A 197 0.00 -2.94 -6.38
N TYR A 198 1.08 -3.65 -6.03
CA TYR A 198 2.07 -3.22 -5.04
C TYR A 198 2.83 -1.96 -5.47
N ASN A 199 3.34 -1.91 -6.71
CA ASN A 199 4.07 -0.74 -7.20
C ASN A 199 3.18 0.51 -7.27
N LYS A 200 1.91 0.34 -7.66
CA LYS A 200 0.92 1.43 -7.63
C LYS A 200 0.71 1.95 -6.21
N ARG A 201 0.57 1.06 -5.22
CA ARG A 201 0.46 1.43 -3.81
C ARG A 201 1.73 2.11 -3.29
N LYS A 202 2.92 1.56 -3.58
CA LYS A 202 4.21 2.13 -3.18
C LYS A 202 4.43 3.54 -3.76
N LYS A 203 4.12 3.74 -5.04
CA LYS A 203 4.24 5.05 -5.72
C LYS A 203 3.32 6.10 -5.09
N ASN A 204 2.12 5.71 -4.67
CA ASN A 204 1.17 6.62 -4.02
C ASN A 204 1.47 6.86 -2.53
N ARG A 205 2.33 6.04 -1.92
CA ARG A 205 2.62 6.07 -0.47
C ARG A 205 4.03 6.55 -0.11
N MET A 206 4.86 6.96 -1.10
CA MET A 206 6.32 7.15 -1.00
C MET A 206 6.87 7.21 0.43
N LEU A 207 7.27 6.04 0.92
CA LEU A 207 8.17 5.87 2.05
C LEU A 207 9.54 6.39 1.61
N THR A 208 9.86 7.63 1.96
CA THR A 208 11.24 7.99 2.27
C THR A 208 11.47 7.73 3.77
N ASP A 209 12.74 7.60 4.15
CA ASP A 209 13.24 7.10 5.44
C ASP A 209 12.50 7.58 6.70
N PHE A 210 12.81 6.94 7.83
CA PHE A 210 12.26 7.24 9.17
C PHE A 210 12.18 8.76 9.49
N ASP A 211 13.04 9.55 8.86
CA ASP A 211 13.23 11.00 9.03
C ASP A 211 12.75 11.89 7.87
N TYR A 212 12.20 11.37 6.77
CA TYR A 212 11.74 12.20 5.63
C TYR A 212 10.22 12.47 5.62
N GLU A 213 9.87 13.74 5.37
CA GLU A 213 8.55 14.34 5.54
C GLU A 213 7.52 14.08 4.42
N ASN A 214 7.85 13.29 3.38
CA ASN A 214 6.97 13.11 2.21
C ASN A 214 5.92 12.02 2.45
N PHE A 215 5.22 12.14 3.58
CA PHE A 215 4.16 11.23 3.99
C PHE A 215 2.84 11.65 3.34
N CYS A 216 2.31 10.79 2.46
CA CYS A 216 1.00 10.95 1.83
C CYS A 216 0.84 12.31 1.12
N GLU A 217 1.81 12.75 0.31
CA GLU A 217 1.72 14.06 -0.38
C GLU A 217 0.65 14.10 -1.48
N TYR A 218 0.26 12.94 -2.02
CA TYR A 218 -0.76 12.85 -3.05
C TYR A 218 -2.12 12.52 -2.43
N SER A 219 -2.98 13.54 -2.44
CA SER A 219 -4.41 13.45 -2.15
C SER A 219 -5.01 12.20 -2.77
N THR A 220 -5.60 11.37 -1.90
CA THR A 220 -6.71 10.44 -2.14
C THR A 220 -6.63 9.57 -3.40
N PHE A 221 -6.81 8.27 -3.20
CA PHE A 221 -7.15 7.26 -4.22
C PHE A 221 -8.21 7.75 -5.27
N THR A 222 -9.07 8.71 -4.89
CA THR A 222 -10.06 9.39 -5.73
C THR A 222 -9.48 10.28 -6.84
N GLU A 223 -8.35 10.97 -6.65
CA GLU A 223 -7.73 11.78 -7.72
C GLU A 223 -7.03 10.91 -8.77
N CYS A 224 -6.63 9.68 -8.42
CA CYS A 224 -6.12 8.71 -9.40
C CYS A 224 -7.22 8.10 -10.29
N LEU A 225 -8.44 7.89 -9.77
CA LEU A 225 -9.55 7.37 -10.58
C LEU A 225 -10.03 8.40 -11.61
N LEU A 226 -10.02 9.70 -11.25
CA LEU A 226 -10.42 10.77 -12.16
C LEU A 226 -9.45 10.97 -13.35
N ARG A 227 -8.19 10.54 -13.24
CA ARG A 227 -7.25 10.52 -14.37
C ARG A 227 -7.42 9.33 -15.30
N TYR A 228 -8.06 8.24 -14.86
CA TYR A 228 -8.31 7.07 -15.73
C TYR A 228 -9.60 7.21 -16.55
N ASP A 229 -10.65 7.85 -16.02
CA ASP A 229 -11.90 8.05 -16.77
C ASP A 229 -11.78 9.14 -17.87
N THR A 230 -10.68 9.89 -17.88
CA THR A 230 -10.35 10.89 -18.92
C THR A 230 -9.30 10.42 -19.93
N SER A 231 -8.59 9.33 -19.66
CA SER A 231 -7.59 8.75 -20.58
C SER A 231 -8.08 7.52 -21.35
N SER A 232 -9.28 7.01 -21.05
CA SER A 232 -9.95 5.95 -21.83
C SER A 232 -11.17 6.43 -22.63
N LYS A 233 -11.38 7.74 -22.77
CA LYS A 233 -12.55 8.34 -23.46
C LYS A 233 -12.23 9.41 -24.51
N ASN A 234 -10.98 9.52 -24.98
CA ASN A 234 -10.64 10.51 -26.02
C ASN A 234 -9.95 9.98 -27.29
N ASP A 235 -9.84 8.67 -27.48
CA ASP A 235 -9.27 8.10 -28.71
C ASP A 235 -10.31 7.56 -29.69
N ASN A 236 -11.55 8.05 -29.63
CA ASN A 236 -12.55 7.76 -30.66
C ASN A 236 -13.56 8.91 -30.77
N ASN A 237 -13.19 9.95 -31.52
CA ASN A 237 -14.10 10.73 -32.38
C ASN A 237 -13.31 11.82 -33.12
N ASN A 238 -12.59 11.41 -34.16
CA ASN A 238 -12.49 12.23 -35.37
C ASN A 238 -12.92 11.37 -36.54
N ALA A 239 -14.23 11.11 -36.59
CA ALA A 239 -14.88 10.79 -37.85
C ALA A 239 -15.12 12.11 -38.57
N MET A 240 -14.45 12.32 -39.71
CA MET A 240 -15.09 13.00 -40.83
C MET A 240 -14.42 12.59 -42.15
N VAL A 241 -15.19 11.84 -42.94
CA VAL A 241 -14.97 11.64 -44.38
C VAL A 241 -15.72 12.75 -45.12
N ALA A 242 -15.04 13.43 -46.04
CA ALA A 242 -15.49 14.13 -47.26
C ALA A 242 -14.37 15.12 -47.66
N PHE A 243 -13.74 15.12 -48.84
CA PHE A 243 -14.09 14.70 -50.20
C PHE A 243 -12.99 13.82 -50.83
#